data_AF-A0A1Y5MIJ5-F1
#
_entry.id   AF-A0A1Y5MIJ5-F1
#
_cell.length_a   1.000
_cell.length_b   1.000
_cell.length_c   1.000
_cell.angle_alpha   90.00
_cell.angle_beta   90.00
_cell.angle_gamma   90.00
#
_symmetry.space_group_name_H-M   'P 1'
#
loop_
_entity.id
_entity.type
_entity.pdbx_description
1 polymer ?
#
loop_
_entity_poly.entity_id
_entity_poly.type
_entity_poly.pdbx_seq_one_letter_code
_entity_poly.pdbx_strand_id
1 'polypeptide(L)'
;MIKFVGLFFIFIGICAYFGIEIPDKFNGTIIPNRDATIIYVIIGFIFIFLGTKYKIKYPEFTKCPKCKKSYNYGDTIKGKCPKCNIDTIEIEKYYKQFPSELENLETDIKGNKND
;
A
#
# COMPACT_ATOMS: atom_id res chain seq x y z
N MET A 1 7.85 1.05 -1.20
CA MET A 1 8.63 0.81 0.02
C MET A 1 9.31 -0.56 -0.01
N ILE A 2 8.57 -1.68 -0.05
CA ILE A 2 9.14 -3.06 -0.05
C ILE A 2 10.15 -3.33 -1.19
N LYS A 3 9.95 -2.76 -2.38
CA LYS A 3 10.91 -2.90 -3.51
C LYS A 3 12.30 -2.35 -3.20
N PHE A 4 12.39 -1.27 -2.40
CA PHE A 4 13.67 -0.68 -2.02
C PHE A 4 14.43 -1.57 -1.04
N VAL A 5 13.71 -2.29 -0.17
CA VAL A 5 14.29 -3.33 0.70
C VAL A 5 14.86 -4.46 -0.16
N GLY A 6 14.16 -4.90 -1.19
CA GLY A 6 14.67 -5.90 -2.12
C GLY A 6 15.94 -5.46 -2.87
N LEU A 7 15.99 -4.22 -3.35
CA LEU A 7 17.20 -3.65 -3.97
C LEU A 7 18.39 -3.59 -3.01
N PHE A 8 18.15 -3.29 -1.74
CA PHE A 8 19.18 -3.29 -0.70
C PHE A 8 19.80 -4.67 -0.51
N PHE A 9 19.00 -5.74 -0.49
CA PHE A 9 19.51 -7.12 -0.40
C PHE A 9 20.32 -7.53 -1.64
N ILE A 10 19.92 -7.09 -2.83
CA ILE A 10 20.72 -7.33 -4.05
C ILE A 10 22.07 -6.62 -3.96
N PHE A 11 22.09 -5.37 -3.48
CA PHE A 11 23.32 -4.63 -3.27
C PHE A 11 24.27 -5.33 -2.29
N ILE A 12 23.75 -5.83 -1.16
CA ILE A 12 24.54 -6.63 -0.21
C ILE A 12 25.10 -7.89 -0.88
N GLY A 13 24.32 -8.59 -1.70
CA GLY A 13 24.79 -9.76 -2.46
C GLY A 13 25.94 -9.41 -3.41
N ILE A 14 25.88 -8.25 -4.09
CA ILE A 14 26.96 -7.79 -4.97
C ILE A 14 28.22 -7.48 -4.15
N CYS A 15 28.10 -6.78 -3.02
CA CYS A 15 29.22 -6.55 -2.12
C CYS A 15 29.83 -7.87 -1.61
N ALA A 16 28.99 -8.86 -1.28
CA ALA A 16 29.40 -10.21 -0.90
C ALA A 16 30.26 -10.89 -1.96
N TYR A 17 29.82 -10.82 -3.22
CA TYR A 17 30.55 -11.40 -4.34
C TYR A 17 31.96 -10.81 -4.51
N PHE A 18 32.08 -9.48 -4.46
CA PHE A 18 33.37 -8.80 -4.57
C PHE A 18 34.20 -8.82 -3.28
N GLY A 19 33.63 -9.28 -2.17
CA GLY A 19 34.28 -9.23 -0.86
C GLY A 19 34.49 -7.80 -0.36
N ILE A 20 33.59 -6.89 -0.75
CA ILE A 20 33.64 -5.49 -0.33
C ILE A 20 33.20 -5.42 1.13
N GLU A 21 34.08 -4.87 1.96
CA GLU A 21 33.82 -4.59 3.36
C GLU A 21 32.80 -3.47 3.51
N ILE A 22 31.73 -3.73 4.27
CA ILE A 22 30.68 -2.75 4.51
C ILE A 22 30.88 -2.20 5.93
N PRO A 23 31.26 -0.92 6.08
CA PRO A 23 31.38 -0.30 7.39
C PRO A 23 29.99 -0.05 7.97
N ASP A 24 29.65 -0.72 9.07
CA ASP A 24 28.45 -0.47 9.85
C ASP A 24 28.83 0.33 11.11
N LYS A 25 28.10 1.41 11.38
CA LYS A 25 28.31 2.26 12.56
C LYS A 25 28.01 1.53 13.87
N PHE A 26 27.18 0.48 13.85
CA PHE A 26 26.74 -0.23 15.05
C PHE A 26 27.55 -1.49 15.34
N ASN A 27 27.90 -2.25 14.29
CA ASN A 27 28.53 -3.57 14.41
C ASN A 27 29.98 -3.61 13.89
N GLY A 28 30.54 -2.48 13.44
CA GLY A 28 31.87 -2.43 12.83
C GLY A 28 31.88 -2.90 11.37
N THR A 29 32.99 -3.43 10.90
CA THR A 29 33.11 -3.88 9.50
C THR A 29 32.45 -5.24 9.31
N ILE A 30 31.44 -5.29 8.44
CA ILE A 30 30.80 -6.55 8.02
C ILE A 30 31.57 -7.06 6.81
N ILE A 31 32.13 -8.27 6.94
CA ILE A 31 32.72 -9.01 5.82
C ILE A 31 31.66 -10.01 5.34
N PRO A 32 30.94 -9.70 4.26
CA PRO A 32 29.89 -10.59 3.77
C PRO A 32 30.48 -11.90 3.23
N ASN A 33 29.89 -13.03 3.64
CA ASN A 33 30.30 -14.36 3.15
C ASN A 33 29.93 -14.52 1.66
N ARG A 34 30.93 -14.85 0.82
CA ARG A 34 30.76 -15.10 -0.62
C ARG A 34 29.73 -16.19 -0.92
N ASP A 35 29.67 -17.23 -0.10
CA ASP A 35 28.75 -18.35 -0.29
C ASP A 35 27.28 -17.94 -0.07
N ALA A 36 27.06 -16.87 0.70
CA ALA A 36 25.74 -16.32 0.96
C ALA A 36 25.24 -15.39 -0.16
N THR A 37 26.06 -15.07 -1.17
CA THR A 37 25.69 -14.20 -2.30
C THR A 37 24.40 -14.64 -2.96
N ILE A 38 24.27 -15.93 -3.28
CA ILE A 38 23.11 -16.49 -3.97
C ILE A 38 21.84 -16.30 -3.12
N ILE A 39 21.94 -16.52 -1.81
CA ILE A 39 20.83 -16.38 -0.86
C ILE A 39 20.34 -14.93 -0.82
N TYR A 40 21.25 -13.96 -0.72
CA TYR A 40 20.90 -12.53 -0.70
C TYR A 40 20.22 -12.07 -1.99
N VAL A 41 20.71 -12.54 -3.14
CA VAL A 41 20.12 -12.22 -4.44
C VAL A 41 18.72 -12.81 -4.56
N ILE A 42 18.52 -14.08 -4.18
CA ILE A 42 17.19 -14.74 -4.18
C ILE A 42 16.20 -13.98 -3.30
N ILE A 43 16.59 -13.66 -2.06
CA ILE A 43 15.76 -12.90 -1.12
C ILE A 43 15.40 -11.52 -1.69
N GLY A 44 16.37 -10.82 -2.29
CA GLY A 44 16.15 -9.54 -2.94
C GLY A 44 15.10 -9.61 -4.05
N PHE A 45 15.20 -10.62 -4.93
CA PHE A 45 14.20 -10.85 -5.97
C PHE A 45 12.81 -11.18 -5.41
N ILE A 46 12.72 -11.98 -4.33
CA ILE A 46 11.45 -12.27 -3.65
C ILE A 46 10.81 -10.97 -3.15
N PHE A 47 11.57 -10.11 -2.47
CA PHE A 47 11.03 -8.83 -1.98
C PHE A 47 10.63 -7.88 -3.11
N ILE A 48 11.38 -7.83 -4.21
CA ILE A 48 10.98 -7.04 -5.38
C ILE A 48 9.67 -7.57 -5.96
N PHE A 49 9.54 -8.90 -6.11
CA PHE A 49 8.34 -9.55 -6.64
C PHE A 49 7.11 -9.33 -5.73
N LEU A 50 7.28 -9.45 -4.42
CA LEU A 50 6.22 -9.12 -3.46
C LEU A 50 5.86 -7.63 -3.55
N GLY A 51 6.85 -6.75 -3.61
CA GLY A 51 6.61 -5.30 -3.73
C GLY A 51 5.97 -4.88 -5.06
N THR A 52 6.12 -5.64 -6.14
CA THR A 52 5.44 -5.39 -7.43
C THR A 52 4.03 -5.94 -7.44
N LYS A 53 3.82 -7.15 -6.92
CA LYS A 53 2.51 -7.82 -6.88
C LYS A 53 1.57 -7.17 -5.87
N TYR A 54 2.06 -6.84 -4.69
CA TYR A 54 1.28 -6.19 -3.63
C TYR A 54 1.44 -4.67 -3.70
N LYS A 55 0.84 -4.04 -4.72
CA LYS A 55 0.53 -2.62 -4.62
C LYS A 55 -0.64 -2.49 -3.66
N ILE A 56 -0.36 -2.10 -2.42
CA ILE A 56 -1.42 -1.70 -1.50
C ILE A 56 -2.03 -0.42 -2.09
N LYS A 57 -3.14 -0.58 -2.81
CA LYS A 57 -3.98 0.54 -3.23
C LYS A 57 -4.90 0.85 -2.07
N TYR A 58 -4.59 1.92 -1.36
CA TYR A 58 -5.56 2.52 -0.48
C TYR A 58 -6.55 3.29 -1.36
N PRO A 59 -7.87 3.11 -1.17
CA PRO A 59 -8.84 3.93 -1.88
C PRO A 59 -8.64 5.39 -1.47
N GLU A 60 -8.80 6.34 -2.39
CA GLU A 60 -8.70 7.77 -2.03
C GLU A 60 -9.90 8.18 -1.17
N PHE A 61 -11.08 7.69 -1.53
CA PHE A 61 -12.33 7.99 -0.85
C PHE A 61 -13.05 6.72 -0.40
N THR A 62 -13.65 6.81 0.78
CA THR A 62 -14.47 5.76 1.37
C THR A 62 -15.76 6.34 1.91
N LYS A 63 -16.81 5.53 1.97
CA LYS A 63 -18.13 5.92 2.46
C LYS A 63 -18.53 4.98 3.59
N CYS A 64 -19.02 5.55 4.68
CA CYS A 64 -19.53 4.78 5.81
C CYS A 64 -20.96 4.29 5.50
N PRO A 65 -21.27 3.00 5.60
CA PRO A 65 -22.62 2.49 5.29
C PRO A 65 -23.67 2.90 6.33
N LYS A 66 -23.26 3.19 7.57
CA LYS A 66 -24.19 3.57 8.63
C LYS A 66 -24.53 5.07 8.62
N CYS A 67 -23.53 5.94 8.49
CA CYS A 67 -23.74 7.39 8.52
C CYS A 67 -23.79 8.02 7.13
N LYS A 68 -23.59 7.24 6.06
CA LYS A 68 -23.64 7.63 4.64
C LYS A 68 -22.70 8.79 4.25
N LYS A 69 -21.78 9.16 5.13
CA LYS A 69 -20.78 10.20 4.87
C LYS A 69 -19.59 9.61 4.13
N SER A 70 -19.14 10.34 3.11
CA SER A 70 -17.85 10.13 2.47
C SER A 70 -16.74 10.73 3.33
N TYR A 71 -15.59 10.07 3.33
CA TYR A 71 -14.36 10.48 4.00
C TYR A 71 -13.20 10.20 3.05
N ASN A 72 -12.15 11.02 3.09
CA ASN A 72 -10.87 10.58 2.55
C ASN A 72 -10.37 9.41 3.39
N TYR A 73 -9.73 8.42 2.77
CA TYR A 73 -9.19 7.29 3.53
C TYR A 73 -8.18 7.74 4.59
N GLY A 74 -7.44 8.82 4.34
CA GLY A 74 -6.53 9.44 5.32
C GLY A 74 -7.23 9.99 6.57
N ASP A 75 -8.51 10.37 6.47
CA ASP A 75 -9.30 10.89 7.60
C ASP A 75 -9.96 9.76 8.41
N THR A 76 -9.88 8.53 7.92
CA THR A 76 -10.41 7.35 8.61
C THR A 76 -9.41 6.81 9.62
N ILE A 77 -9.92 6.19 10.69
CA ILE A 77 -9.08 5.52 11.67
C ILE A 77 -8.76 4.12 11.13
N LYS A 78 -7.69 4.01 10.33
CA LYS A 78 -7.26 2.76 9.67
C LYS A 78 -8.36 2.12 8.79
N GLY A 79 -9.08 2.92 8.01
CA GLY A 79 -10.20 2.46 7.21
C GLY A 79 -11.54 2.42 7.95
N LYS A 80 -11.60 2.84 9.23
CA LYS A 80 -12.83 2.92 10.02
C LYS A 80 -13.40 4.33 10.11
N CYS A 81 -14.73 4.41 10.14
CA CYS A 81 -15.46 5.65 10.29
C CYS A 81 -15.13 6.27 11.66
N PRO A 82 -14.67 7.52 11.75
CA PRO A 82 -14.29 8.15 13.02
C PRO A 82 -15.47 8.33 13.98
N LYS A 83 -16.71 8.39 13.45
CA LYS A 83 -17.92 8.55 14.26
C LYS A 83 -18.57 7.22 14.66
N CYS A 84 -18.58 6.26 13.75
CA CYS A 84 -19.32 5.01 13.93
C CYS A 84 -18.42 3.84 14.35
N ASN A 85 -17.10 3.98 14.20
CA ASN A 85 -16.09 2.94 14.44
C ASN A 85 -16.33 1.62 13.68
N ILE A 86 -17.04 1.69 12.55
CA ILE A 86 -17.24 0.57 11.62
C ILE A 86 -16.36 0.76 10.38
N ASP A 87 -16.10 -0.33 9.68
CA ASP A 87 -15.31 -0.29 8.44
C ASP A 87 -16.03 0.55 7.38
N THR A 88 -15.27 1.47 6.78
CA THR A 88 -15.72 2.25 5.62
C THR A 88 -15.50 1.45 4.36
N ILE A 89 -16.37 1.66 3.38
CA ILE A 89 -16.35 0.94 2.11
C ILE A 89 -15.83 1.89 1.03
N GLU A 90 -14.93 1.41 0.18
CA GLU A 90 -14.51 2.15 -1.02
C GLU A 90 -15.71 2.56 -1.88
N ILE A 91 -15.73 3.79 -2.39
CA ILE A 91 -16.91 4.37 -3.05
C ILE A 91 -17.47 3.49 -4.17
N GLU A 92 -16.60 2.94 -5.03
CA GLU A 92 -17.05 2.06 -6.12
C GLU A 92 -17.76 0.80 -5.62
N LYS A 93 -17.25 0.21 -4.52
CA LYS A 93 -17.86 -0.98 -3.89
C LYS A 93 -19.15 -0.60 -3.18
N TYR A 94 -19.19 0.58 -2.58
CA TYR A 94 -20.38 1.10 -1.90
C TYR A 94 -21.56 1.20 -2.86
N TYR A 95 -21.40 1.87 -4.01
CA TYR A 95 -22.50 2.04 -4.95
C TYR A 95 -22.89 0.76 -5.69
N LYS A 96 -21.98 -0.21 -5.82
CA LYS A 96 -22.35 -1.57 -6.26
C LYS A 96 -23.28 -2.27 -5.26
N GLN A 97 -23.10 -2.00 -3.96
CA GLN A 97 -23.94 -2.58 -2.91
C GLN A 97 -25.23 -1.79 -2.68
N PHE A 98 -25.22 -0.47 -2.92
CA PHE A 98 -26.35 0.45 -2.74
C PHE A 98 -26.60 1.27 -4.03
N PRO A 99 -27.06 0.63 -5.13
CA PRO A 99 -27.21 1.30 -6.42
C PRO A 99 -28.28 2.40 -6.41
N SER A 100 -29.32 2.26 -5.57
CA SER A 100 -30.37 3.27 -5.42
C SER A 100 -29.86 4.61 -4.89
N GLU A 101 -28.78 4.64 -4.09
CA GLU A 101 -28.17 5.90 -3.66
C GLU A 101 -27.41 6.61 -4.78
N LEU A 102 -26.95 5.87 -5.79
CA LEU A 102 -26.29 6.45 -6.95
C LEU A 102 -27.33 7.11 -7.87
N GLU A 103 -28.45 6.41 -8.11
CA GLU A 103 -29.56 6.91 -8.93
C GLU A 103 -30.13 8.22 -8.38
N ASN A 104 -30.37 8.30 -7.08
CA ASN A 104 -30.86 9.52 -6.42
C ASN A 104 -29.88 10.70 -6.58
N LEU A 105 -28.56 10.42 -6.52
CA LEU A 105 -27.53 11.45 -6.69
C LEU A 105 -27.51 11.98 -8.13
N GLU A 106 -27.69 11.11 -9.12
CA GLU A 106 -27.74 11.49 -10.53
C GLU A 106 -29.00 12.30 -10.87
N THR A 107 -30.14 11.98 -10.26
CA THR A 107 -31.38 12.75 -10.43
C THR A 107 -31.27 14.14 -9.80
N ASP A 108 -30.66 14.25 -8.62
CA ASP A 108 -30.45 15.53 -7.93
C ASP A 108 -29.52 16.46 -8.73
N ILE A 109 -28.48 15.89 -9.36
CA ILE A 109 -27.55 16.65 -10.23
C ILE A 109 -28.23 17.08 -11.52
N LYS A 110 -29.07 16.23 -12.14
CA LYS A 110 -29.80 16.57 -13.36
C LYS A 110 -30.89 17.62 -13.10
N GLY A 111 -31.55 17.57 -11.94
CA GLY A 111 -32.51 18.58 -11.51
C GLY A 111 -31.87 19.96 -11.38
N ASN A 112 -30.78 20.08 -10.63
CA ASN A 112 -30.08 21.35 -10.40
C ASN A 112 -29.37 21.94 -11.64
N LYS A 113 -29.23 21.19 -12.73
CA LYS A 113 -28.65 21.68 -13.99
C LYS A 113 -29.66 22.34 -14.92
N ASN A 114 -30.95 22.15 -14.64
CA ASN A 114 -32.05 22.64 -15.47
C ASN A 114 -32.73 23.88 -14.85
N ASP A 115 -32.21 24.37 -13.73
CA ASP A 115 -32.55 25.63 -13.07
C ASP A 115 -31.44 26.67 -13.32
#